data_AF-F0J9Q3-F1
#
_entry.id   AF-F0J9Q3-F1
#
_cell.length_a   1.000
_cell.length_b   1.000
_cell.length_c   1.000
_cell.angle_alpha   90.00
_cell.angle_beta   90.00
_cell.angle_gamma   90.00
#
_symmetry.space_group_name_H-M   'P 1'
#
loop_
_entity.id
_entity.type
_entity.pdbx_description
1 polymer ?
#
loop_
_entity_poly.entity_id
_entity_poly.type
_entity_poly.pdbx_seq_one_letter_code
_entity_poly.pdbx_strand_id
1 'polypeptide(L)'
;RYDKAVRCSDLLMQKIQAQNRRTLDLLASKCYFYHSRCYELTDKMSDIRSFLHSRLRTATLRSDYEGQAVLVNCLLRNYLHYNLYEQASKLVSKSAFPEAASNNEWARYQYYLGRIRAIQLDYSEARRHLLQAIRKAPQHAALGFKQTVHKLATTVDLLLGDIPDRSIFRQPPLRRTLAPYFQLTQAVRAGNLARFNEVLENFGPKFQAEHTFTLIIRLRHNVIKTG
;
A
#
# COMPACT_ATOMS: atom_id res chain seq x y z
N ARG A 1 -21.73 1.27 16.74
CA ARG A 1 -21.48 -0.13 16.28
C ARG A 1 -19.98 -0.43 16.25
N TYR A 2 -19.14 0.50 15.79
CA TYR A 2 -17.68 0.35 15.76
C TYR A 2 -17.02 0.18 17.14
N ASP A 3 -17.47 0.89 18.17
CA ASP A 3 -16.92 0.71 19.53
C ASP A 3 -17.13 -0.70 20.11
N LYS A 4 -18.25 -1.34 19.76
CA LYS A 4 -18.50 -2.74 20.14
C LYS A 4 -17.54 -3.68 19.41
N ALA A 5 -17.22 -3.39 18.14
CA ALA A 5 -16.26 -4.17 17.37
C ALA A 5 -14.84 -4.05 17.94
N VAL A 6 -14.43 -2.85 18.36
CA VAL A 6 -13.14 -2.62 19.03
C VAL A 6 -13.06 -3.45 20.32
N ARG A 7 -14.06 -3.35 21.20
CA ARG A 7 -14.12 -4.13 22.44
C ARG A 7 -14.07 -5.64 22.19
N CYS A 8 -14.82 -6.14 21.20
CA CYS A 8 -14.76 -7.56 20.82
C CYS A 8 -13.36 -7.96 20.32
N SER A 9 -12.71 -7.08 19.54
CA SER A 9 -11.35 -7.34 19.04
C SER A 9 -10.33 -7.36 20.18
N ASP A 10 -10.46 -6.49 21.19
CA ASP A 10 -9.57 -6.45 22.35
C ASP A 10 -9.72 -7.72 23.21
N LEU A 11 -10.96 -8.13 23.47
CA LEU A 11 -11.25 -9.37 24.21
C LEU A 11 -10.72 -10.60 23.45
N LEU A 12 -10.84 -10.61 22.12
CA LEU A 12 -10.27 -11.66 21.28
C LEU A 12 -8.74 -11.67 21.38
N MET A 13 -8.11 -10.51 21.32
CA MET A 13 -6.65 -10.38 21.49
C MET A 13 -6.20 -10.89 22.86
N GLN A 14 -6.90 -10.56 23.95
CA GLN A 14 -6.57 -11.06 25.29
C GLN A 14 -6.67 -12.59 25.38
N LYS A 15 -7.70 -13.20 24.79
CA LYS A 15 -7.85 -14.67 24.75
C LYS A 15 -6.75 -15.36 23.95
N ILE A 16 -6.37 -14.78 22.81
CA ILE A 16 -5.27 -15.29 21.97
C ILE A 16 -3.94 -15.24 22.72
N GLN A 17 -3.72 -14.20 23.53
CA GLN A 17 -2.51 -14.05 24.33
C GLN A 17 -2.40 -15.09 25.44
N ALA A 18 -3.52 -15.48 26.03
CA ALA A 18 -3.55 -16.50 27.06
C ALA A 18 -3.22 -17.90 26.51
N GLN A 19 -3.42 -18.13 25.19
CA GLN A 19 -3.22 -19.44 24.57
C GLN A 19 -1.89 -19.51 23.82
N ASN A 20 -0.90 -20.19 24.42
CA ASN A 20 0.45 -20.30 23.87
C ASN A 20 0.64 -21.50 22.91
N ARG A 21 -0.25 -21.66 21.92
CA ARG A 21 -0.20 -22.78 20.95
C ARG A 21 0.22 -22.30 19.57
N ARG A 22 1.24 -22.92 18.96
CA ARG A 22 1.71 -22.61 17.59
C ARG A 22 0.65 -22.79 16.51
N THR A 23 -0.28 -23.72 16.68
CA THR A 23 -1.40 -23.92 15.74
C THR A 23 -2.34 -22.72 15.67
N LEU A 24 -2.34 -21.88 16.71
CA LEU A 24 -3.15 -20.69 16.80
C LEU A 24 -2.52 -19.49 16.09
N ASP A 25 -1.23 -19.53 15.77
CA ASP A 25 -0.48 -18.40 15.18
C ASP A 25 -1.06 -17.97 13.81
N LEU A 26 -1.51 -18.92 12.98
CA LEU A 26 -2.20 -18.62 11.71
C LEU A 26 -3.59 -17.99 11.91
N LEU A 27 -4.29 -18.35 12.98
CA LEU A 27 -5.56 -17.71 13.33
C LEU A 27 -5.31 -16.31 13.89
N ALA A 28 -4.30 -16.19 14.77
CA ALA A 28 -3.87 -14.93 15.36
C ALA A 28 -3.48 -13.91 14.28
N SER A 29 -2.80 -14.32 13.21
CA SER A 29 -2.45 -13.43 12.10
C SER A 29 -3.70 -12.78 11.48
N LYS A 30 -4.75 -13.55 11.20
CA LYS A 30 -6.04 -13.01 10.73
C LYS A 30 -6.69 -12.11 11.77
N CYS A 31 -6.63 -12.48 13.04
CA CYS A 31 -7.18 -11.66 14.12
C CYS A 31 -6.45 -10.32 14.25
N TYR A 32 -5.11 -10.27 14.08
CA TYR A 32 -4.35 -9.02 14.06
C TYR A 32 -4.77 -8.12 12.90
N PHE A 33 -5.02 -8.69 11.72
CA PHE A 33 -5.53 -7.93 10.58
C PHE A 33 -6.90 -7.30 10.86
N TYR A 34 -7.85 -8.08 11.38
CA TYR A 34 -9.18 -7.56 11.71
C TYR A 34 -9.16 -6.55 12.86
N HIS A 35 -8.32 -6.79 13.86
CA HIS A 35 -8.09 -5.85 14.96
C HIS A 35 -7.56 -4.51 14.42
N SER A 36 -6.52 -4.54 13.59
CA SER A 36 -6.01 -3.33 12.90
C SER A 36 -7.11 -2.62 12.10
N ARG A 37 -7.98 -3.37 11.40
CA ARG A 37 -9.09 -2.80 10.62
C ARG A 37 -10.18 -2.16 11.50
N CYS A 38 -10.50 -2.72 12.67
CA CYS A 38 -11.46 -2.13 13.60
C CYS A 38 -10.95 -0.79 14.16
N TYR A 39 -9.64 -0.71 14.45
CA TYR A 39 -8.98 0.51 14.90
C TYR A 39 -8.85 1.56 13.79
N GLU A 40 -8.68 1.13 12.53
CA GLU A 40 -8.73 2.02 11.36
C GLU A 40 -10.10 2.67 11.20
N LEU A 41 -11.18 1.93 11.46
CA LEU A 41 -12.55 2.46 11.35
C LEU A 41 -12.96 3.39 12.50
N THR A 42 -12.17 3.45 13.56
CA THR A 42 -12.41 4.30 14.75
C THR A 42 -11.39 5.42 14.88
N ASP A 43 -10.52 5.61 13.89
CA ASP A 43 -9.44 6.60 13.85
C ASP A 43 -8.44 6.57 15.03
N LYS A 44 -8.45 5.50 15.84
CA LYS A 44 -7.56 5.31 17.00
C LYS A 44 -6.32 4.48 16.67
N MET A 45 -5.81 4.63 15.45
CA MET A 45 -4.70 3.79 14.98
C MET A 45 -3.35 4.16 15.62
N SER A 46 -3.23 5.26 16.34
CA SER A 46 -2.01 5.63 17.05
C SER A 46 -1.66 4.65 18.17
N ASP A 47 -2.70 4.18 18.87
CA ASP A 47 -2.59 3.50 20.17
C ASP A 47 -2.22 2.02 20.00
N ILE A 48 -2.64 1.42 18.88
CA ILE A 48 -2.34 0.04 18.52
C ILE A 48 -0.87 -0.16 18.11
N ARG A 49 -0.10 0.89 17.83
CA ARG A 49 1.30 0.77 17.37
C ARG A 49 2.19 0.07 18.38
N SER A 50 2.13 0.47 19.65
CA SER A 50 2.93 -0.14 20.73
C SER A 50 2.60 -1.62 20.88
N PHE A 51 1.30 -1.95 20.81
CA PHE A 51 0.80 -3.31 20.84
C PHE A 51 1.36 -4.15 19.67
N LEU A 52 1.27 -3.64 18.44
CA LEU A 52 1.79 -4.34 17.25
C LEU A 52 3.31 -4.55 17.30
N HIS A 53 4.07 -3.56 17.79
CA HIS A 53 5.53 -3.70 17.97
C HIS A 53 5.89 -4.76 19.01
N SER A 54 5.19 -4.76 20.15
CA SER A 54 5.40 -5.80 21.17
C SER A 54 5.10 -7.18 20.61
N ARG A 55 4.03 -7.32 19.82
CA ARG A 55 3.63 -8.59 19.20
C ARG A 55 4.61 -9.02 18.11
N LEU A 56 5.09 -8.09 17.29
CA LEU A 56 6.09 -8.38 16.26
C LEU A 56 7.36 -8.96 16.89
N ARG A 57 7.84 -8.35 17.98
CA ARG A 57 9.00 -8.87 18.73
C ARG A 57 8.75 -10.30 19.21
N THR A 58 7.60 -10.58 19.83
CA THR A 58 7.25 -11.94 20.28
C THR A 58 7.15 -12.94 19.13
N ALA A 59 6.58 -12.54 17.99
CA ALA A 59 6.46 -13.40 16.80
C ALA A 59 7.84 -13.75 16.21
N THR A 60 8.75 -12.76 16.14
CA THR A 60 10.14 -12.98 15.69
C THR A 60 10.89 -13.95 16.62
N LEU A 61 10.74 -13.82 17.95
CA LEU A 61 11.37 -14.75 18.90
C LEU A 61 10.83 -16.19 18.78
N ARG A 62 9.54 -16.35 18.45
CA ARG A 62 8.89 -17.65 18.29
C ARG A 62 9.11 -18.30 16.93
N SER A 63 9.71 -17.55 16.00
CA SER A 63 9.85 -17.88 14.58
C SER A 63 8.50 -18.11 13.88
N ASP A 64 7.49 -17.32 14.24
CA ASP A 64 6.20 -17.30 13.54
C ASP A 64 6.28 -16.39 12.30
N TYR A 65 6.57 -17.00 11.15
CA TYR A 65 6.77 -16.30 9.89
C TYR A 65 5.48 -15.67 9.33
N GLU A 66 4.33 -16.32 9.49
CA GLU A 66 3.04 -15.81 8.99
C GLU A 66 2.54 -14.64 9.83
N GLY A 67 2.58 -14.77 11.16
CA GLY A 67 2.20 -13.68 12.06
C GLY A 67 3.14 -12.48 11.91
N GLN A 68 4.45 -12.71 11.77
CA GLN A 68 5.42 -11.65 11.52
C GLN A 68 5.09 -10.87 10.23
N ALA A 69 4.81 -11.55 9.12
CA ALA A 69 4.47 -10.89 7.85
C ALA A 69 3.22 -10.01 7.96
N VAL A 70 2.15 -10.51 8.59
CA VAL A 70 0.91 -9.75 8.76
C VAL A 70 1.11 -8.55 9.69
N LEU A 71 1.85 -8.72 10.78
CA LEU A 71 2.14 -7.63 11.72
C LEU A 71 2.98 -6.52 11.07
N VAL A 72 4.00 -6.87 10.28
CA VAL A 72 4.78 -5.90 9.51
C VAL A 72 3.88 -5.14 8.53
N ASN A 73 3.03 -5.84 7.77
CA ASN A 73 2.10 -5.20 6.85
C ASN A 73 1.11 -4.26 7.56
N CYS A 74 0.61 -4.63 8.74
CA CYS A 74 -0.25 -3.78 9.56
C CYS A 74 0.48 -2.53 10.06
N LEU A 75 1.73 -2.67 10.52
CA LEU A 75 2.57 -1.55 10.93
C LEU A 75 2.89 -0.60 9.78
N LEU A 76 3.24 -1.12 8.60
CA LEU A 76 3.49 -0.31 7.41
C LEU A 76 2.24 0.46 7.01
N ARG A 77 1.07 -0.19 6.99
CA ARG A 77 -0.20 0.49 6.73
C ARG A 77 -0.45 1.64 7.72
N ASN A 78 -0.09 1.44 8.98
CA ASN A 78 -0.19 2.45 10.02
C ASN A 78 0.70 3.68 9.77
N TYR A 79 1.98 3.44 9.48
CA TYR A 79 2.89 4.54 9.18
C TYR A 79 2.47 5.29 7.91
N LEU A 80 1.98 4.59 6.89
CA LEU A 80 1.52 5.20 5.64
C LEU A 80 0.24 6.02 5.82
N HIS A 81 -0.62 5.67 6.78
CA HIS A 81 -1.82 6.44 7.10
C HIS A 81 -1.47 7.79 7.75
N TYR A 82 -0.51 7.79 8.68
CA TYR A 82 -0.03 9.01 9.36
C TYR A 82 1.07 9.76 8.60
N ASN A 83 1.37 9.39 7.35
CA ASN A 83 2.46 9.98 6.55
C ASN A 83 3.86 9.89 7.20
N LEU A 84 4.10 8.90 8.05
CA LEU A 84 5.37 8.67 8.77
C LEU A 84 6.34 7.83 7.92
N TYR A 85 6.72 8.34 6.75
CA TYR A 85 7.50 7.59 5.74
C TYR A 85 8.93 7.24 6.20
N GLU A 86 9.59 8.13 6.94
CA GLU A 86 10.94 7.85 7.46
C GLU A 86 10.95 6.69 8.46
N GLN A 87 9.96 6.66 9.35
CA GLN A 87 9.81 5.59 10.34
C GLN A 87 9.51 4.26 9.65
N ALA A 88 8.65 4.28 8.62
CA ALA A 88 8.39 3.10 7.81
C ALA A 88 9.67 2.59 7.11
N SER A 89 10.47 3.49 6.53
CA SER A 89 11.74 3.11 5.90
C SER A 89 12.74 2.52 6.88
N LYS A 90 12.84 3.07 8.11
CA LYS A 90 13.70 2.55 9.18
C LYS A 90 13.22 1.19 9.69
N LEU A 91 11.90 0.96 9.71
CA LEU A 91 11.36 -0.36 10.04
C LEU A 91 11.77 -1.37 8.98
N VAL A 92 11.50 -1.07 7.70
CA VAL A 92 11.81 -1.95 6.55
C VAL A 92 13.30 -2.32 6.51
N SER A 93 14.21 -1.38 6.75
CA SER A 93 15.64 -1.66 6.70
C SER A 93 16.13 -2.58 7.83
N LYS A 94 15.41 -2.63 8.95
CA LYS A 94 15.77 -3.42 10.14
C LYS A 94 14.96 -4.71 10.27
N SER A 95 13.78 -4.78 9.67
CA SER A 95 12.93 -5.96 9.71
C SER A 95 13.27 -6.91 8.55
N ALA A 96 13.70 -8.12 8.85
CA ALA A 96 13.74 -9.19 7.85
C ALA A 96 12.30 -9.65 7.56
N PHE A 97 11.82 -9.44 6.33
CA PHE A 97 10.52 -9.98 5.92
C PHE A 97 10.67 -11.49 5.64
N PRO A 98 9.83 -12.34 6.24
CA PRO A 98 10.01 -13.79 6.15
C PRO A 98 9.67 -14.33 4.76
N GLU A 99 10.52 -15.21 4.23
CA GLU A 99 10.35 -15.80 2.90
C GLU A 99 9.18 -16.78 2.83
N ALA A 100 8.92 -17.51 3.93
CA ALA A 100 7.85 -18.49 4.03
C ALA A 100 6.42 -17.89 4.08
N ALA A 101 6.30 -16.56 4.03
CA ALA A 101 5.01 -15.89 4.08
C ALA A 101 4.15 -16.14 2.84
N SER A 102 2.83 -16.12 3.02
CA SER A 102 1.86 -16.18 1.92
C SER A 102 2.13 -15.15 0.81
N ASN A 103 1.92 -15.58 -0.44
CA ASN A 103 2.03 -14.71 -1.62
C ASN A 103 1.17 -13.44 -1.51
N ASN A 104 0.03 -13.52 -0.82
CA ASN A 104 -0.85 -12.37 -0.58
C ASN A 104 -0.20 -11.31 0.32
N GLU A 105 0.50 -11.74 1.37
CA GLU A 105 1.21 -10.82 2.27
C GLU A 105 2.45 -10.24 1.59
N TRP A 106 3.14 -11.04 0.78
CA TRP A 106 4.22 -10.55 -0.07
C TRP A 106 3.73 -9.48 -1.06
N ALA A 107 2.59 -9.67 -1.71
CA ALA A 107 2.05 -8.67 -2.64
C ALA A 107 1.77 -7.34 -1.94
N ARG A 108 1.20 -7.37 -0.73
CA ARG A 108 0.95 -6.16 0.09
C ARG A 108 2.24 -5.49 0.55
N TYR A 109 3.21 -6.28 1.01
CA TYR A 109 4.51 -5.78 1.43
C TYR A 109 5.23 -5.05 0.29
N GLN A 110 5.25 -5.66 -0.90
CA GLN A 110 5.85 -5.07 -2.10
C GLN A 110 5.14 -3.76 -2.52
N TYR A 111 3.81 -3.70 -2.39
CA TYR A 111 3.06 -2.46 -2.62
C TYR A 111 3.44 -1.34 -1.63
N TYR A 112 3.53 -1.65 -0.33
CA TYR A 112 3.93 -0.67 0.67
C TYR A 112 5.37 -0.20 0.49
N LEU A 113 6.27 -1.13 0.17
CA LEU A 113 7.66 -0.82 -0.14
C LEU A 113 7.78 0.09 -1.37
N GLY A 114 7.06 -0.23 -2.44
CA GLY A 114 6.97 0.62 -3.64
C GLY A 114 6.46 2.03 -3.33
N ARG A 115 5.44 2.18 -2.46
CA ARG A 115 4.98 3.51 -2.00
C ARG A 115 6.07 4.29 -1.28
N ILE A 116 6.78 3.66 -0.34
CA ILE A 116 7.82 4.32 0.46
C ILE A 116 8.94 4.81 -0.46
N ARG A 117 9.41 3.94 -1.37
CA ARG A 117 10.48 4.28 -2.33
C ARG A 117 10.06 5.38 -3.31
N ALA A 118 8.82 5.35 -3.81
CA ALA A 118 8.29 6.39 -4.69
C ALA A 118 8.31 7.78 -4.03
N ILE A 119 8.04 7.86 -2.72
CA ILE A 119 8.06 9.14 -1.99
C ILE A 119 9.49 9.61 -1.73
N GLN A 120 10.42 8.67 -1.49
CA GLN A 120 11.86 8.89 -1.34
C GLN A 120 12.59 9.27 -2.63
N LEU A 121 11.86 9.48 -3.75
CA LEU A 121 12.39 9.83 -5.07
C LEU A 121 13.16 8.70 -5.78
N ASP A 122 13.15 7.48 -5.24
CA ASP A 122 13.72 6.31 -5.90
C ASP A 122 12.65 5.61 -6.75
N TYR A 123 12.42 6.14 -7.94
CA TYR A 123 11.36 5.66 -8.84
C TYR A 123 11.70 4.32 -9.50
N SER A 124 12.99 4.03 -9.73
CA SER A 124 13.44 2.79 -10.37
C SER A 124 13.16 1.57 -9.49
N GLU A 125 13.56 1.62 -8.21
CA GLU A 125 13.25 0.54 -7.27
C GLU A 125 11.76 0.47 -6.94
N ALA A 126 11.08 1.62 -6.84
CA ALA A 126 9.64 1.65 -6.64
C ALA A 126 8.90 0.88 -7.75
N ARG A 127 9.25 1.11 -9.03
CA ARG A 127 8.68 0.40 -10.17
C ARG A 127 8.92 -1.11 -10.07
N ARG A 128 10.14 -1.53 -9.74
CA ARG A 128 10.49 -2.96 -9.58
C ARG A 128 9.61 -3.64 -8.53
N HIS A 129 9.44 -3.02 -7.37
CA HIS A 129 8.59 -3.51 -6.29
C HIS A 129 7.10 -3.55 -6.68
N LEU A 130 6.60 -2.53 -7.37
CA LEU A 130 5.21 -2.48 -7.83
C LEU A 130 4.91 -3.55 -8.89
N LEU A 131 5.83 -3.82 -9.81
CA LEU A 131 5.70 -4.91 -10.79
C LEU A 131 5.69 -6.28 -10.11
N GLN A 132 6.53 -6.48 -9.09
CA GLN A 132 6.50 -7.70 -8.28
C GLN A 132 5.16 -7.85 -7.54
N ALA A 133 4.61 -6.76 -6.99
CA ALA A 133 3.30 -6.77 -6.33
C ALA A 133 2.17 -7.16 -7.29
N ILE A 134 2.18 -6.66 -8.54
CA ILE A 134 1.20 -7.00 -9.57
C ILE A 134 1.29 -8.49 -9.92
N ARG A 135 2.50 -9.03 -10.11
CA ARG A 135 2.72 -10.44 -10.45
C ARG A 135 2.30 -11.40 -9.34
N LYS A 136 2.54 -11.03 -8.08
CA LYS A 136 2.18 -11.85 -6.91
C LYS A 136 0.71 -11.74 -6.50
N ALA A 137 -0.04 -10.76 -7.02
CA ALA A 137 -1.46 -10.63 -6.75
C ALA A 137 -2.27 -11.77 -7.39
N PRO A 138 -3.33 -12.26 -6.74
CA PRO A 138 -4.14 -13.38 -7.26
C PRO A 138 -4.78 -13.03 -8.61
N GLN A 139 -4.81 -13.98 -9.56
CA GLN A 139 -5.23 -13.70 -10.94
C GLN A 139 -6.72 -13.35 -11.05
N HIS A 140 -7.60 -14.15 -10.44
CA HIS A 140 -9.06 -14.03 -10.58
C HIS A 140 -9.76 -13.34 -9.39
N ALA A 141 -9.00 -12.79 -8.43
CA ALA A 141 -9.53 -12.15 -7.23
C ALA A 141 -8.86 -10.79 -6.95
N ALA A 142 -9.39 -10.03 -5.99
CA ALA A 142 -8.80 -8.78 -5.48
C ALA A 142 -8.67 -7.63 -6.51
N LEU A 143 -9.75 -7.37 -7.26
CA LEU A 143 -9.81 -6.27 -8.25
C LEU A 143 -9.43 -4.90 -7.66
N GLY A 144 -9.87 -4.59 -6.44
CA GLY A 144 -9.56 -3.31 -5.79
C GLY A 144 -8.06 -3.13 -5.51
N PHE A 145 -7.37 -4.18 -5.04
CA PHE A 145 -5.92 -4.11 -4.80
C PHE A 145 -5.16 -3.90 -6.12
N LYS A 146 -5.52 -4.65 -7.17
CA LYS A 146 -4.94 -4.48 -8.51
C LYS A 146 -5.15 -3.07 -9.05
N GLN A 147 -6.37 -2.52 -8.94
CA GLN A 147 -6.66 -1.15 -9.35
C GLN A 147 -5.74 -0.16 -8.64
N THR A 148 -5.58 -0.27 -7.32
CA THR A 148 -4.73 0.64 -6.54
C THR A 148 -3.26 0.53 -6.92
N VAL A 149 -2.75 -0.70 -7.11
CA VAL A 149 -1.34 -0.90 -7.48
C VAL A 149 -1.08 -0.37 -8.89
N HIS A 150 -1.97 -0.61 -9.85
CA HIS A 150 -1.83 -0.10 -11.21
C HIS A 150 -1.85 1.42 -11.29
N LYS A 151 -2.71 2.11 -10.51
CA LYS A 151 -2.70 3.58 -10.44
C LYS A 151 -1.34 4.12 -10.02
N LEU A 152 -0.77 3.53 -8.96
CA LEU A 152 0.53 3.96 -8.46
C LEU A 152 1.65 3.61 -9.45
N ALA A 153 1.62 2.41 -10.03
CA ALA A 153 2.60 1.99 -11.04
C ALA A 153 2.60 2.93 -12.25
N THR A 154 1.43 3.25 -12.81
CA THR A 154 1.29 4.24 -13.88
C THR A 154 1.85 5.61 -13.49
N THR A 155 1.63 6.05 -12.25
CA THR A 155 2.17 7.33 -11.78
C THR A 155 3.70 7.31 -11.70
N VAL A 156 4.29 6.20 -11.23
CA VAL A 156 5.74 6.01 -11.13
C VAL A 156 6.39 5.88 -12.50
N ASP A 157 5.77 5.16 -13.44
CA ASP A 157 6.27 5.03 -14.81
C ASP A 157 6.33 6.41 -15.50
N LEU A 158 5.27 7.22 -15.35
CA LEU A 158 5.28 8.60 -15.84
C LEU A 158 6.34 9.49 -15.16
N LEU A 159 6.66 9.22 -13.89
CA LEU A 159 7.71 9.93 -13.17
C LEU A 159 9.12 9.58 -13.67
N LEU A 160 9.30 8.38 -14.20
CA LEU A 160 10.54 7.96 -14.89
C LEU A 160 10.63 8.52 -16.32
N GLY A 161 9.54 9.07 -16.87
CA GLY A 161 9.45 9.48 -18.26
C GLY A 161 9.06 8.35 -19.21
N ASP A 162 8.76 7.16 -18.68
CA ASP A 162 8.29 6.03 -19.47
C ASP A 162 6.78 6.11 -19.68
N ILE A 163 6.35 5.85 -20.92
CA ILE A 163 4.93 5.83 -21.26
C ILE A 163 4.39 4.41 -21.02
N PRO A 164 3.37 4.24 -20.16
CA PRO A 164 2.80 2.93 -19.87
C PRO A 164 2.01 2.35 -21.05
N ASP A 165 1.98 1.02 -21.15
CA ASP A 165 1.28 0.33 -22.23
C ASP A 165 -0.23 0.58 -22.25
N ARG A 166 -0.75 0.83 -23.47
CA ARG A 166 -2.19 1.07 -23.70
C ARG A 166 -3.07 -0.12 -23.33
N SER A 167 -2.52 -1.33 -23.33
CA SER A 167 -3.23 -2.57 -22.98
C SER A 167 -3.73 -2.55 -21.53
N ILE A 168 -3.00 -1.92 -20.62
CA ILE A 168 -3.32 -1.81 -19.18
C ILE A 168 -4.65 -1.06 -18.99
N PHE A 169 -4.87 0.00 -19.79
CA PHE A 169 -6.07 0.84 -19.72
C PHE A 169 -7.30 0.22 -20.39
N ARG A 170 -7.11 -0.81 -21.23
CA ARG A 170 -8.21 -1.48 -21.96
C ARG A 170 -8.91 -2.57 -21.15
N GLN A 171 -8.29 -3.05 -20.07
CA GLN A 171 -8.87 -4.12 -19.26
C GLN A 171 -10.20 -3.67 -18.64
N PRO A 172 -11.31 -4.44 -18.81
CA PRO A 172 -12.64 -4.06 -18.34
C PRO A 172 -12.71 -3.62 -16.87
N PRO A 173 -12.08 -4.32 -15.90
CA PRO A 173 -12.17 -3.95 -14.49
C PRO A 173 -11.33 -2.71 -14.13
N LEU A 174 -10.37 -2.30 -14.97
CA LEU A 174 -9.44 -1.20 -14.69
C LEU A 174 -9.81 0.09 -15.43
N ARG A 175 -10.54 -0.02 -16.55
CA ARG A 175 -10.84 1.10 -17.46
C ARG A 175 -11.50 2.30 -16.76
N ARG A 176 -12.53 2.08 -15.95
CA ARG A 176 -13.25 3.17 -15.25
C ARG A 176 -12.37 3.87 -14.22
N THR A 177 -11.57 3.09 -13.50
CA THR A 177 -10.76 3.60 -12.40
C THR A 177 -9.48 4.29 -12.89
N LEU A 178 -8.90 3.82 -14.00
CA LEU A 178 -7.70 4.39 -14.63
C LEU A 178 -7.99 5.51 -15.63
N ALA A 179 -9.25 5.83 -15.94
CA ALA A 179 -9.58 6.89 -16.91
C ALA A 179 -8.91 8.26 -16.61
N PRO A 180 -8.87 8.76 -15.36
CA PRO A 180 -8.15 10.00 -15.04
C PRO A 180 -6.64 9.89 -15.26
N TYR A 181 -6.05 8.75 -14.88
CA TYR A 181 -4.63 8.46 -15.11
C TYR A 181 -4.31 8.34 -16.60
N PHE A 182 -5.24 7.83 -17.41
CA PHE A 182 -5.07 7.80 -18.86
C PHE A 182 -5.03 9.21 -19.47
N GLN A 183 -5.92 10.12 -19.06
CA GLN A 183 -5.85 11.52 -19.51
C GLN A 183 -4.54 12.19 -19.08
N LEU A 184 -4.07 11.89 -17.86
CA LEU A 184 -2.77 12.34 -17.37
C LEU A 184 -1.63 11.84 -18.27
N THR A 185 -1.62 10.55 -18.64
CA THR A 185 -0.59 10.00 -19.55
C THR A 185 -0.61 10.68 -20.91
N GLN A 186 -1.78 11.05 -21.42
CA GLN A 186 -1.90 11.78 -22.69
C GLN A 186 -1.35 13.19 -22.61
N ALA A 187 -1.63 13.92 -21.52
CA ALA A 187 -1.10 15.27 -21.31
C ALA A 187 0.42 15.26 -21.19
N VAL A 188 0.98 14.31 -20.44
CA VAL A 188 2.43 14.13 -20.27
C VAL A 188 3.10 13.78 -21.61
N ARG A 189 2.54 12.83 -22.36
CA ARG A 189 3.08 12.44 -23.67
C ARG A 189 3.08 13.60 -24.68
N ALA A 190 2.07 14.47 -24.63
CA ALA A 190 1.96 15.61 -25.54
C ALA A 190 2.78 16.84 -25.09
N GLY A 191 3.42 16.81 -23.91
CA GLY A 191 4.14 17.97 -23.36
C GLY A 191 3.23 19.17 -23.06
N ASN A 192 1.91 19.01 -23.01
CA ASN A 192 0.97 20.12 -22.94
C ASN A 192 0.59 20.46 -21.49
N LEU A 193 1.19 21.54 -20.97
CA LEU A 193 0.95 22.07 -19.62
C LEU A 193 -0.50 22.52 -19.39
N ALA A 194 -1.18 23.09 -20.39
CA ALA A 194 -2.55 23.55 -20.23
C ALA A 194 -3.49 22.37 -19.98
N ARG A 195 -3.40 21.32 -20.80
CA ARG A 195 -4.18 20.08 -20.61
C ARG A 195 -3.83 19.37 -19.30
N PHE A 196 -2.58 19.43 -18.87
CA PHE A 196 -2.16 18.87 -17.58
C PHE A 196 -2.84 19.60 -16.41
N ASN A 197 -2.91 20.93 -16.44
CA ASN A 197 -3.58 21.72 -15.41
C ASN A 197 -5.11 21.48 -15.41
N GLU A 198 -5.74 21.40 -16.58
CA GLU A 198 -7.18 21.06 -16.68
C GLU A 198 -7.50 19.70 -16.04
N VAL A 199 -6.67 18.67 -16.30
CA VAL A 199 -6.86 17.34 -15.71
C VAL A 199 -6.67 17.38 -14.18
N LEU A 200 -5.71 18.17 -13.71
CA LEU A 200 -5.46 18.35 -12.27
C LEU A 200 -6.63 19.06 -11.57
N GLU A 201 -7.24 20.07 -12.18
CA GLU A 201 -8.40 20.76 -11.64
C GLU A 201 -9.63 19.85 -11.61
N ASN A 202 -9.89 19.14 -12.72
CA ASN A 202 -11.05 18.26 -12.84
C ASN A 202 -11.00 17.01 -11.93
N PHE A 203 -9.81 16.42 -11.74
CA PHE A 203 -9.64 15.17 -10.98
C PHE A 203 -8.86 15.33 -9.66
N GLY A 204 -8.53 16.57 -9.28
CA GLY A 204 -7.85 16.92 -8.02
C GLY A 204 -8.38 16.19 -6.78
N PRO A 205 -9.70 16.24 -6.45
CA PRO A 205 -10.23 15.59 -5.26
C PRO A 205 -10.05 14.06 -5.29
N LYS A 206 -10.09 13.45 -6.48
CA LYS A 206 -9.90 12.01 -6.65
C LYS A 206 -8.44 11.60 -6.39
N PHE A 207 -7.48 12.39 -6.86
CA PHE A 207 -6.06 12.15 -6.61
C PHE A 207 -5.66 12.40 -5.15
N GLN A 208 -6.32 13.35 -4.48
CA GLN A 208 -6.13 13.60 -3.05
C GLN A 208 -6.65 12.43 -2.20
N ALA A 209 -7.84 11.93 -2.50
CA ALA A 209 -8.40 10.75 -1.84
C ALA A 209 -7.53 9.49 -2.01
N GLU A 210 -6.76 9.41 -3.09
CA GLU A 210 -5.86 8.29 -3.40
C GLU A 210 -4.43 8.48 -2.86
N HIS A 211 -4.14 9.60 -2.19
CA HIS A 211 -2.81 9.99 -1.70
C HIS A 211 -1.71 9.99 -2.79
N THR A 212 -2.09 10.11 -4.07
CA THR A 212 -1.16 10.17 -5.22
C THR A 212 -0.90 11.60 -5.68
N PHE A 213 -1.64 12.58 -5.15
CA PHE A 213 -1.56 13.98 -5.55
C PHE A 213 -0.15 14.58 -5.46
N THR A 214 0.60 14.29 -4.40
CA THR A 214 1.98 14.80 -4.22
C THR A 214 2.94 14.29 -5.30
N LEU A 215 2.77 13.04 -5.74
CA LEU A 215 3.53 12.44 -6.83
C LEU A 215 3.13 13.05 -8.18
N ILE A 216 1.83 13.32 -8.38
CA ILE A 216 1.32 13.89 -9.62
C ILE A 216 1.81 15.34 -9.80
N ILE A 217 1.86 16.17 -8.75
CA ILE A 217 2.41 17.52 -8.86
C ILE A 217 3.86 17.49 -9.39
N ARG A 218 4.65 16.49 -8.97
CA ARG A 218 6.04 16.34 -9.44
C ARG A 218 6.12 16.06 -10.95
N LEU A 219 5.10 15.42 -11.54
CA LEU A 219 5.03 15.18 -12.99
C LEU A 219 5.07 16.47 -13.80
N ARG A 220 4.66 17.62 -13.25
CA ARG A 220 4.72 18.91 -13.95
C ARG A 220 6.13 19.20 -14.48
N HIS A 221 7.16 18.88 -13.70
CA HIS A 221 8.56 19.03 -14.13
C HIS A 221 8.91 18.10 -15.29
N ASN A 222 8.35 16.89 -15.33
CA ASN A 222 8.54 15.96 -16.44
C ASN A 222 7.83 16.45 -17.70
N VAL A 223 6.61 16.99 -17.59
CA VAL A 223 5.90 17.57 -18.75
C VAL A 223 6.73 18.69 -19.40
N ILE A 224 7.35 19.55 -18.58
CA ILE A 224 8.24 20.62 -19.06
C ILE A 224 9.50 20.07 -19.73
N LYS A 225 10.04 18.95 -19.25
CA LYS A 225 11.23 18.32 -19.87
C LYS A 225 10.91 17.60 -21.18
N THR A 226 9.67 17.16 -21.37
CA THR A 226 9.23 16.38 -22.54
C THR A 226 8.70 17.26 -23.68
N GLY A 227 8.08 18.40 -23.37
CA GLY A 227 7.63 19.39 -24.35
C GLY A 227 8.74 20.35 -24.76
#